data_AF-A0A1X3DDH2-F1
#
_entry.id   AF-A0A1X3DDH2-F1
#
_cell.length_a   1.000
_cell.length_b   1.000
_cell.length_c   1.000
_cell.angle_alpha   90.00
_cell.angle_beta   90.00
_cell.angle_gamma   90.00
#
_symmetry.space_group_name_H-M   'P 1'
#
loop_
_entity.id
_entity.type
_entity.pdbx_description
1 polymer ?
#
loop_
_entity_poly.entity_id
_entity_poly.type
_entity_poly.pdbx_seq_one_letter_code
_entity_poly.pdbx_strand_id
1 'polypeptide(L)'
;MGNLVFVTAHETRHSLDGLGAAFQQTKDSINKQAQQQGSRDYTDEVKAHVLRLRKAEARAEIDGFNAVVDMVRQTNPKPTLEQIYEKAPRHMHDFIDKKVNQLGINIYTLKPNLQLDKDMYLPMNAKNIEGMGKNFFDKTGYFAIDYPDNYASYAIKLAAYYEQKHHGKDSKIYLDMKELGKMGIDEASLKKAGVDFNGINTTPPKQAAPNQPAAPETADQLQARMDAMLDRINRSLEAYRQNDAEAIRAANAEMIAASPAAEKMLADHDTFTEALRQQQEQENRLYSLENMPERAQMLHSRIHEKFTAYVQEHNLPYTERGIQNSVAAITAEAYAKKLSDIDDLVVNNGRLSVKQEGRVVGSYAWVDADKAASTPERESFKETLLAEQNLAREAEQREMARQAEQSRGMGMSR
;
A
#
# COMPACT_ATOMS: atom_id res chain seq x y z
N MET A 1 17.27 8.76 8.51
CA MET A 1 16.38 9.49 9.44
C MET A 1 15.25 10.23 8.72
N GLY A 2 15.51 10.98 7.62
CA GLY A 2 14.45 11.74 6.94
C GLY A 2 13.28 10.93 6.37
N ASN A 3 13.50 9.70 5.87
CA ASN A 3 12.38 8.83 5.44
C ASN A 3 11.42 8.50 6.59
N LEU A 4 11.93 8.33 7.83
CA LEU A 4 11.07 8.06 8.99
C LEU A 4 10.29 9.32 9.39
N VAL A 5 10.92 10.49 9.31
CA VAL A 5 10.25 11.79 9.56
C VAL A 5 9.12 12.01 8.55
N PHE A 6 9.37 11.72 7.28
CA PHE A 6 8.36 11.78 6.23
C PHE A 6 7.16 10.89 6.56
N VAL A 7 7.40 9.60 6.78
CA VAL A 7 6.32 8.62 7.05
C VAL A 7 5.55 8.99 8.32
N THR A 8 6.24 9.41 9.38
CA THR A 8 5.57 9.78 10.64
C THR A 8 4.60 10.95 10.43
N ALA A 9 5.03 11.98 9.69
CA ALA A 9 4.17 13.13 9.39
C ALA A 9 3.02 12.75 8.44
N HIS A 10 3.28 11.90 7.45
CA HIS A 10 2.29 11.33 6.54
C HIS A 10 1.17 10.59 7.31
N GLU A 11 1.52 9.64 8.17
CA GLU A 11 0.54 8.89 8.97
C GLU A 11 -0.20 9.76 10.00
N THR A 12 0.48 10.78 10.53
CA THR A 12 -0.15 11.77 11.42
C THR A 12 -1.23 12.56 10.68
N ARG A 13 -0.99 12.95 9.42
CA ARG A 13 -2.01 13.61 8.59
C ARG A 13 -3.22 12.73 8.36
N HIS A 14 -3.05 11.43 8.11
CA HIS A 14 -4.19 10.50 8.01
C HIS A 14 -5.03 10.45 9.28
N SER A 15 -4.37 10.48 10.44
CA SER A 15 -5.03 10.53 11.74
C SER A 15 -5.82 11.84 11.91
N LEU A 16 -5.23 12.98 11.53
CA LEU A 16 -5.86 14.31 11.63
C LEU A 16 -7.01 14.51 10.63
N ASP A 17 -6.88 13.98 9.41
CA ASP A 17 -7.91 14.07 8.39
C ASP A 17 -9.07 13.09 8.65
N GLY A 18 -8.99 12.25 9.68
CA GLY A 18 -10.05 11.34 10.09
C GLY A 18 -10.32 10.29 9.02
N LEU A 19 -9.28 9.64 8.50
CA LEU A 19 -9.39 8.66 7.41
C LEU A 19 -10.42 7.55 7.74
N GLY A 20 -10.52 7.14 9.00
CA GLY A 20 -11.56 6.23 9.48
C GLY A 20 -12.99 6.72 9.21
N ALA A 21 -13.28 8.00 9.44
CA ALA A 21 -14.57 8.61 9.13
C ALA A 21 -14.84 8.66 7.62
N ALA A 22 -13.79 8.83 6.79
CA ALA A 22 -13.89 8.74 5.34
C ALA A 22 -14.29 7.32 4.86
N PHE A 23 -13.69 6.27 5.42
CA PHE A 23 -14.10 4.88 5.15
C PHE A 23 -15.53 4.60 5.62
N GLN A 24 -15.90 5.11 6.79
CA GLN A 24 -17.26 4.99 7.31
C GLN A 24 -18.29 5.69 6.40
N GLN A 25 -17.97 6.89 5.90
CA GLN A 25 -18.82 7.59 4.94
C GLN A 25 -19.01 6.79 3.64
N THR A 26 -17.96 6.14 3.13
CA THR A 26 -18.08 5.25 1.96
C THR A 26 -19.01 4.07 2.26
N LYS A 27 -18.85 3.42 3.41
CA LYS A 27 -19.70 2.32 3.85
C LYS A 27 -21.17 2.73 3.92
N ASP A 28 -21.46 3.89 4.50
CA ASP A 28 -22.82 4.41 4.65
C ASP A 28 -23.44 4.75 3.29
N SER A 29 -22.67 5.38 2.40
CA SER A 29 -23.13 5.70 1.04
C SER A 29 -23.46 4.45 0.25
N ILE A 30 -22.58 3.44 0.29
CA ILE A 30 -22.79 2.17 -0.41
C ILE A 30 -23.98 1.39 0.17
N ASN A 31 -24.10 1.31 1.50
CA ASN A 31 -25.22 0.63 2.13
C ASN A 31 -26.55 1.33 1.84
N LYS A 32 -26.55 2.67 1.75
CA LYS A 32 -27.72 3.44 1.35
C LYS A 32 -28.08 3.17 -0.11
N GLN A 33 -27.09 3.10 -1.00
CA GLN A 33 -27.31 2.77 -2.41
C GLN A 33 -27.87 1.35 -2.57
N ALA A 34 -27.39 0.40 -1.77
CA ALA A 34 -27.89 -0.96 -1.74
C ALA A 34 -29.35 -1.08 -1.30
N GLN A 35 -29.91 -0.08 -0.61
CA GLN A 35 -31.32 -0.10 -0.20
C GLN A 35 -32.26 0.50 -1.26
N GLN A 36 -31.74 1.03 -2.37
CA GLN A 36 -32.54 1.59 -3.44
C GLN A 36 -33.31 0.51 -4.23
N GLN A 37 -34.50 0.86 -4.70
CA GLN A 37 -35.29 -0.01 -5.58
C GLN A 37 -34.84 0.11 -7.04
N GLY A 38 -35.00 -0.98 -7.80
CA GLY A 38 -34.60 -1.05 -9.21
C GLY A 38 -33.15 -1.50 -9.39
N SER A 39 -32.54 -1.14 -10.52
CA SER A 39 -31.12 -1.44 -10.77
C SER A 39 -30.24 -0.47 -10.00
N ARG A 40 -29.20 -0.99 -9.32
CA ARG A 40 -28.32 -0.23 -8.43
C ARG A 40 -26.95 -0.06 -9.07
N ASP A 41 -26.69 1.18 -9.46
CA ASP A 41 -25.41 1.66 -9.98
C ASP A 41 -24.54 2.16 -8.82
N TYR A 42 -23.33 1.62 -8.67
CA TYR A 42 -22.41 2.00 -7.58
C TYR A 42 -21.22 2.85 -8.08
N THR A 43 -21.25 3.29 -9.34
CA THR A 43 -20.15 3.99 -9.99
C THR A 43 -19.76 5.27 -9.23
N ASP A 44 -20.76 6.05 -8.80
CA ASP A 44 -20.53 7.32 -8.12
C ASP A 44 -19.99 7.12 -6.69
N GLU A 45 -20.45 6.08 -5.97
CA GLU A 45 -19.94 5.74 -4.65
C GLU A 45 -18.47 5.32 -4.71
N VAL A 46 -18.11 4.48 -5.68
CA VAL A 46 -16.72 4.03 -5.92
C VAL A 46 -15.84 5.23 -6.28
N LYS A 47 -16.31 6.08 -7.20
CA LYS A 47 -15.60 7.30 -7.61
C LYS A 47 -15.38 8.25 -6.44
N ALA A 48 -16.42 8.50 -5.63
CA ALA A 48 -16.34 9.37 -4.47
C ALA A 48 -15.36 8.84 -3.42
N HIS A 49 -15.29 7.52 -3.23
CA HIS A 49 -14.30 6.88 -2.35
C HIS A 49 -12.87 7.13 -2.85
N VAL A 50 -12.58 6.80 -4.11
CA VAL A 50 -11.24 6.94 -4.70
C VAL A 50 -10.78 8.40 -4.69
N LEU A 51 -11.63 9.36 -5.05
CA LEU A 51 -11.28 10.79 -5.04
C LEU A 51 -10.97 11.31 -3.63
N ARG A 52 -11.68 10.81 -2.62
CA ARG A 52 -11.47 11.19 -1.22
C ARG A 52 -10.11 10.71 -0.72
N LEU A 53 -9.76 9.47 -1.03
CA LEU A 53 -8.47 8.90 -0.65
C LEU A 53 -7.32 9.51 -1.44
N ARG A 54 -7.49 9.75 -2.75
CA ARG A 54 -6.53 10.54 -3.54
C ARG A 54 -6.19 11.87 -2.90
N LYS A 55 -7.20 12.58 -2.40
CA LYS A 55 -7.01 13.86 -1.71
C LYS A 55 -6.32 13.68 -0.34
N ALA A 56 -6.68 12.65 0.42
CA ALA A 56 -6.08 12.37 1.73
C ALA A 56 -4.58 12.02 1.61
N GLU A 57 -4.23 11.14 0.67
CA GLU A 57 -2.86 10.75 0.34
C GLU A 57 -2.04 11.96 -0.12
N ALA A 58 -2.57 12.78 -1.03
CA ALA A 58 -1.90 13.99 -1.49
C ALA A 58 -1.59 14.97 -0.35
N ARG A 59 -2.48 15.09 0.65
CA ARG A 59 -2.25 15.93 1.84
C ARG A 59 -1.22 15.32 2.77
N ALA A 60 -1.24 14.01 2.97
CA ALA A 60 -0.29 13.29 3.80
C ALA A 60 1.14 13.38 3.22
N GLU A 61 1.26 13.24 1.91
CA GLU A 61 2.49 13.47 1.16
C GLU A 61 3.06 14.89 1.36
N ILE A 62 2.20 15.92 1.28
CA ILE A 62 2.61 17.31 1.51
C ILE A 62 3.17 17.51 2.93
N ASP A 63 2.51 16.95 3.94
CA ASP A 63 2.99 17.03 5.33
C ASP A 63 4.29 16.24 5.53
N GLY A 64 4.42 15.07 4.91
CA GLY A 64 5.65 14.31 4.87
C GLY A 64 6.82 15.13 4.32
N PHE A 65 6.60 15.80 3.19
CA PHE A 65 7.59 16.69 2.58
C PHE A 65 7.97 17.85 3.51
N ASN A 66 6.98 18.54 4.06
CA ASN A 66 7.20 19.69 4.94
C ASN A 66 7.93 19.32 6.24
N ALA A 67 7.69 18.14 6.80
CA ALA A 67 8.42 17.66 7.97
C ALA A 67 9.91 17.39 7.65
N VAL A 68 10.22 16.91 6.45
CA VAL A 68 11.62 16.77 6.00
C VAL A 68 12.26 18.14 5.80
N VAL A 69 11.53 19.12 5.25
CA VAL A 69 11.99 20.52 5.15
C VAL A 69 12.30 21.08 6.54
N ASP A 70 11.41 20.92 7.52
CA ASP A 70 11.63 21.31 8.92
C ASP A 70 12.90 20.69 9.50
N MET A 71 13.06 19.38 9.32
CA MET A 71 14.25 18.66 9.80
C MET A 71 15.54 19.23 9.20
N VAL A 72 15.57 19.53 7.90
CA VAL A 72 16.76 20.15 7.26
C VAL A 72 17.00 21.54 7.82
N ARG A 73 15.93 22.33 8.00
CA ARG A 73 15.99 23.72 8.46
C ARG A 73 16.55 23.89 9.86
N GLN A 74 16.44 22.87 10.72
CA GLN A 74 17.09 22.87 12.04
C GLN A 74 18.61 23.05 11.98
N THR A 75 19.24 22.65 10.87
CA THR A 75 20.70 22.75 10.68
C THR A 75 21.11 23.66 9.52
N ASN A 76 20.20 23.91 8.57
CA ASN A 76 20.40 24.86 7.48
C ASN A 76 19.13 25.71 7.25
N PRO A 77 19.07 26.96 7.70
CA PRO A 77 17.90 27.83 7.55
C PRO A 77 17.43 28.08 6.11
N LYS A 78 18.26 27.81 5.09
CA LYS A 78 17.94 27.97 3.67
C LYS A 78 18.29 26.68 2.91
N PRO A 79 17.46 25.64 3.03
CA PRO A 79 17.75 24.36 2.40
C PRO A 79 17.64 24.45 0.87
N THR A 80 18.50 23.71 0.17
CA THR A 80 18.35 23.49 -1.29
C THR A 80 17.49 22.27 -1.58
N LEU A 81 16.96 22.16 -2.81
CA LEU A 81 16.23 20.95 -3.25
C LEU A 81 17.08 19.69 -3.12
N GLU A 82 18.38 19.78 -3.41
CA GLU A 82 19.32 18.68 -3.23
C GLU A 82 19.37 18.23 -1.76
N GLN A 83 19.51 19.17 -0.83
CA GLN A 83 19.61 18.85 0.59
C GLN A 83 18.31 18.24 1.13
N ILE A 84 17.15 18.66 0.63
CA ILE A 84 15.86 18.06 0.96
C ILE A 84 15.78 16.64 0.37
N TYR A 85 16.14 16.48 -0.91
CA TYR A 85 16.12 15.20 -1.61
C TYR A 85 16.95 14.13 -0.90
N GLU A 86 18.20 14.46 -0.57
CA GLU A 86 19.15 13.52 0.02
C GLU A 86 18.78 13.10 1.46
N LYS A 87 17.88 13.82 2.15
CA LYS A 87 17.39 13.39 3.47
C LYS A 87 16.35 12.27 3.41
N ALA A 88 15.54 12.23 2.35
CA ALA A 88 14.47 11.24 2.21
C ALA A 88 14.31 10.79 0.74
N PRO A 89 15.37 10.28 0.09
CA PRO A 89 15.38 10.06 -1.36
C PRO A 89 14.30 9.08 -1.84
N ARG A 90 13.85 8.16 -0.97
CA ARG A 90 12.77 7.22 -1.27
C ARG A 90 11.42 7.90 -1.48
N HIS A 91 11.17 9.03 -0.86
CA HIS A 91 9.91 9.78 -0.97
C HIS A 91 10.08 11.05 -1.81
N MET A 92 11.27 11.67 -1.79
CA MET A 92 11.49 12.95 -2.46
C MET A 92 11.41 12.86 -3.99
N HIS A 93 11.51 11.67 -4.58
CA HIS A 93 11.32 11.45 -6.01
C HIS A 93 9.88 11.74 -6.50
N ASP A 94 8.89 11.77 -5.60
CA ASP A 94 7.51 12.20 -5.87
C ASP A 94 7.39 13.72 -6.05
N PHE A 95 8.38 14.49 -5.56
CA PHE A 95 8.34 15.96 -5.52
C PHE A 95 9.42 16.61 -6.39
N ILE A 96 10.59 15.99 -6.44
CA ILE A 96 11.82 16.53 -6.99
C ILE A 96 12.40 15.52 -7.97
N ASP A 97 12.59 15.95 -9.21
CA ASP A 97 13.33 15.18 -10.21
C ASP A 97 14.83 15.32 -9.97
N LYS A 98 15.54 14.20 -9.97
CA LYS A 98 17.01 14.13 -9.99
C LYS A 98 17.45 13.68 -11.38
N LYS A 99 18.18 14.54 -12.08
CA LYS A 99 18.74 14.25 -13.42
C LYS A 99 20.24 14.48 -13.42
N VAL A 100 20.97 13.76 -14.26
CA VAL A 100 22.40 13.98 -14.46
C VAL A 100 22.57 14.81 -15.75
N ASN A 101 23.31 15.91 -15.68
CA ASN A 101 23.60 16.71 -16.87
C ASN A 101 24.75 16.10 -17.71
N GLN A 102 25.07 16.73 -18.84
CA GLN A 102 26.13 16.27 -19.75
C GLN A 102 27.54 16.23 -19.10
N LEU A 103 27.73 16.90 -17.96
CA LEU A 103 28.97 16.96 -17.20
C LEU A 103 29.00 15.96 -16.02
N GLY A 104 27.99 15.11 -15.88
CA GLY A 104 27.92 14.15 -14.76
C GLY A 104 27.43 14.75 -13.45
N ILE A 105 26.92 15.98 -13.44
CA ILE A 105 26.47 16.68 -12.24
C ILE A 105 24.97 16.44 -12.02
N ASN A 106 24.58 16.10 -10.80
CA ASN A 106 23.17 15.97 -10.41
C ASN A 106 22.50 17.35 -10.40
N ILE A 107 21.34 17.43 -11.06
CA ILE A 107 20.43 18.57 -11.08
C ILE A 107 19.13 18.14 -10.41
N TYR A 108 18.71 18.93 -9.43
CA TYR A 108 17.47 18.72 -8.68
C TYR A 108 16.46 19.79 -9.07
N THR A 109 15.34 19.39 -9.64
CA THR A 109 14.27 20.30 -10.07
C THR A 109 12.96 19.91 -9.43
N LEU A 110 12.25 20.86 -8.81
CA LEU A 110 10.89 20.66 -8.37
C LEU A 110 10.02 20.27 -9.57
N LYS A 111 9.16 19.27 -9.40
CA LYS A 111 8.22 18.89 -10.46
C LYS A 111 7.31 20.08 -10.83
N PRO A 112 7.02 20.30 -12.12
CA PRO A 112 6.40 21.55 -12.60
C PRO A 112 4.96 21.76 -12.12
N ASN A 113 4.29 20.70 -11.67
CA ASN A 113 2.95 20.75 -11.10
C ASN A 113 2.93 21.12 -9.61
N LEU A 114 4.09 21.33 -8.98
CA LEU A 114 4.22 21.74 -7.59
C LEU A 114 4.72 23.19 -7.47
N GLN A 115 4.53 23.77 -6.30
CA GLN A 115 4.99 25.11 -5.98
C GLN A 115 5.38 25.20 -4.51
N LEU A 116 6.65 25.56 -4.27
CA LEU A 116 7.15 25.87 -2.94
C LEU A 116 6.89 27.33 -2.57
N ASP A 117 6.83 27.61 -1.28
CA ASP A 117 6.91 28.97 -0.75
C ASP A 117 8.37 29.45 -0.62
N LYS A 118 8.55 30.65 -0.07
CA LYS A 118 9.88 31.28 0.12
C LYS A 118 10.80 30.49 1.07
N ASP A 119 10.23 29.64 1.91
CA ASP A 119 10.91 28.88 2.96
C ASP A 119 11.11 27.41 2.58
N MET A 120 10.80 27.05 1.33
CA MET A 120 10.89 25.72 0.73
C MET A 120 9.82 24.74 1.20
N TYR A 121 8.79 25.20 1.91
CA TYR A 121 7.64 24.35 2.21
C TYR A 121 6.72 24.26 1.00
N LEU A 122 5.93 23.20 0.95
CA LEU A 122 4.89 22.96 -0.03
C LEU A 122 3.54 23.35 0.61
N PRO A 123 2.94 24.51 0.28
CA PRO A 123 1.69 24.93 0.90
C PRO A 123 0.54 23.98 0.54
N MET A 124 -0.39 23.78 1.47
CA MET A 124 -1.58 22.92 1.32
C MET A 124 -2.68 23.57 0.45
N ASN A 125 -2.34 23.95 -0.78
CA ASN A 125 -3.24 24.61 -1.73
C ASN A 125 -3.73 23.64 -2.81
N ALA A 126 -4.74 24.06 -3.59
CA ALA A 126 -5.35 23.23 -4.62
C ALA A 126 -4.35 22.74 -5.69
N LYS A 127 -3.37 23.57 -6.05
CA LYS A 127 -2.34 23.21 -7.04
C LYS A 127 -1.46 22.07 -6.53
N ASN A 128 -0.94 22.19 -5.31
CA ASN A 128 -0.04 21.19 -4.73
C ASN A 128 -0.77 19.89 -4.39
N ILE A 129 -2.01 19.97 -3.91
CA ILE A 129 -2.85 18.77 -3.67
C ILE A 129 -3.10 18.03 -4.99
N GLU A 130 -3.45 18.75 -6.06
CA GLU A 130 -3.64 18.12 -7.37
C GLU A 130 -2.32 17.59 -7.95
N GLY A 131 -1.23 18.33 -7.76
CA GLY A 131 0.11 17.92 -8.16
C GLY A 131 0.52 16.61 -7.50
N MET A 132 0.31 16.47 -6.19
CA MET A 132 0.61 15.24 -5.46
C MET A 132 -0.36 14.11 -5.75
N GLY A 133 -1.64 14.39 -6.01
CA GLY A 133 -2.57 13.40 -6.54
C GLY A 133 -2.01 12.74 -7.81
N LYS A 134 -1.47 13.54 -8.74
CA LYS A 134 -0.83 13.02 -9.97
C LYS A 134 0.52 12.34 -9.73
N ASN A 135 1.35 12.95 -8.89
CA ASN A 135 2.73 12.50 -8.72
C ASN A 135 2.87 11.26 -7.85
N PHE A 136 1.91 11.01 -6.95
CA PHE A 136 1.96 9.88 -6.01
C PHE A 136 0.82 8.89 -6.27
N PHE A 137 -0.43 9.35 -6.20
CA PHE A 137 -1.60 8.47 -6.23
C PHE A 137 -1.90 7.92 -7.62
N ASP A 138 -1.81 8.75 -8.66
CA ASP A 138 -2.14 8.34 -10.04
C ASP A 138 -0.99 7.60 -10.75
N LYS A 139 0.12 7.32 -10.05
CA LYS A 139 1.25 6.59 -10.60
C LYS A 139 0.88 5.15 -10.91
N THR A 140 1.33 4.66 -12.06
CA THR A 140 1.15 3.27 -12.49
C THR A 140 2.46 2.50 -12.40
N GLY A 141 2.38 1.20 -12.09
CA GLY A 141 3.48 0.26 -12.22
C GLY A 141 4.55 0.30 -11.11
N TYR A 142 4.30 1.02 -10.02
CA TYR A 142 5.18 1.06 -8.84
C TYR A 142 4.85 -0.04 -7.83
N PHE A 143 3.61 -0.55 -7.84
CA PHE A 143 3.11 -1.62 -6.97
C PHE A 143 2.49 -2.74 -7.81
N ALA A 144 2.23 -3.90 -7.19
CA ALA A 144 1.55 -5.02 -7.86
C ALA A 144 0.10 -4.68 -8.29
N ILE A 145 -0.51 -3.70 -7.60
CA ILE A 145 -1.82 -3.12 -7.88
C ILE A 145 -1.67 -1.61 -7.69
N ASP A 146 -2.10 -0.81 -8.67
CA ASP A 146 -2.01 0.65 -8.60
C ASP A 146 -2.95 1.21 -7.52
N TYR A 147 -2.60 2.35 -6.92
CA TYR A 147 -3.38 2.96 -5.81
C TYR A 147 -4.87 3.17 -6.13
N PRO A 148 -5.25 3.69 -7.32
CA PRO A 148 -6.65 3.84 -7.70
C PRO A 148 -7.39 2.51 -7.72
N ASP A 149 -6.75 1.46 -8.25
CA ASP A 149 -7.32 0.11 -8.33
C ASP A 149 -7.46 -0.53 -6.95
N ASN A 150 -6.46 -0.37 -6.09
CA ASN A 150 -6.48 -0.91 -4.73
C ASN A 150 -7.67 -0.35 -3.94
N TYR A 151 -7.83 0.98 -3.96
CA TYR A 151 -8.93 1.64 -3.25
C TYR A 151 -10.29 1.42 -3.92
N ALA A 152 -10.36 1.37 -5.26
CA ALA A 152 -11.58 0.99 -5.95
C ALA A 152 -12.00 -0.45 -5.59
N SER A 153 -11.05 -1.38 -5.46
CA SER A 153 -11.35 -2.78 -5.10
C SER A 153 -12.06 -2.91 -3.75
N TYR A 154 -11.69 -2.08 -2.77
CA TYR A 154 -12.36 -2.04 -1.47
C TYR A 154 -13.82 -1.62 -1.61
N ALA A 155 -14.08 -0.48 -2.27
CA ALA A 155 -15.43 0.03 -2.44
C ALA A 155 -16.30 -0.95 -3.26
N ILE A 156 -15.74 -1.59 -4.28
CA ILE A 156 -16.46 -2.56 -5.12
C ILE A 156 -16.84 -3.81 -4.32
N LYS A 157 -15.91 -4.36 -3.53
CA LYS A 157 -16.20 -5.52 -2.65
C LYS A 157 -17.26 -5.18 -1.60
N LEU A 158 -17.22 -3.95 -1.08
CA LEU A 158 -18.21 -3.47 -0.12
C LEU A 158 -19.59 -3.31 -0.77
N ALA A 159 -19.65 -2.81 -2.01
CA ALA A 159 -20.87 -2.74 -2.80
C ALA A 159 -21.46 -4.13 -3.06
N ALA A 160 -20.65 -5.08 -3.50
CA ALA A 160 -21.09 -6.47 -3.69
C ALA A 160 -21.62 -7.09 -2.39
N TYR A 161 -20.93 -6.87 -1.26
CA TYR A 161 -21.39 -7.36 0.05
C TYR A 161 -22.77 -6.80 0.42
N TYR A 162 -22.97 -5.49 0.33
CA TYR A 162 -24.25 -4.88 0.72
C TYR A 162 -25.37 -5.22 -0.27
N GLU A 163 -25.06 -5.29 -1.57
CA GLU A 163 -25.99 -5.75 -2.59
C GLU A 163 -26.50 -7.16 -2.26
N GLN A 164 -25.59 -8.09 -1.98
CA GLN A 164 -25.94 -9.47 -1.65
C GLN A 164 -26.66 -9.60 -0.31
N LYS A 165 -26.32 -8.74 0.65
CA LYS A 165 -26.97 -8.68 1.96
C LYS A 165 -28.42 -8.25 1.88
N HIS A 166 -28.75 -7.29 1.02
CA HIS A 166 -30.12 -6.75 0.88
C HIS A 166 -30.96 -7.48 -0.17
N HIS A 167 -30.34 -8.02 -1.23
CA HIS A 167 -31.05 -8.58 -2.38
C HIS A 167 -30.76 -10.07 -2.65
N GLY A 168 -29.97 -10.71 -1.80
CA GLY A 168 -29.62 -12.13 -1.91
C GLY A 168 -28.32 -12.39 -2.66
N LYS A 169 -27.75 -13.57 -2.43
CA LYS A 169 -26.38 -13.95 -2.85
C LYS A 169 -26.12 -13.86 -4.35
N ASP A 170 -27.17 -14.00 -5.17
CA ASP A 170 -27.07 -13.98 -6.63
C ASP A 170 -27.23 -12.57 -7.21
N SER A 171 -27.47 -11.55 -6.36
CA SER A 171 -27.61 -10.18 -6.83
C SER A 171 -26.28 -9.62 -7.34
N LYS A 172 -26.38 -8.80 -8.39
CA LYS A 172 -25.22 -8.22 -9.09
C LYS A 172 -25.27 -6.71 -8.99
N ILE A 173 -24.09 -6.12 -8.81
CA ILE A 173 -23.92 -4.67 -8.88
C ILE A 173 -23.74 -4.23 -10.33
N TYR A 174 -24.08 -2.98 -10.63
CA TYR A 174 -23.68 -2.34 -11.88
C TYR A 174 -22.52 -1.35 -11.62
N LEU A 175 -21.54 -1.35 -12.53
CA LEU A 175 -20.43 -0.40 -12.55
C LEU A 175 -20.16 0.06 -13.99
N ASP A 176 -20.08 1.37 -14.19
CA ASP A 176 -19.58 1.95 -15.44
C ASP A 176 -18.04 1.96 -15.44
N MET A 177 -17.47 0.87 -15.95
CA MET A 177 -16.03 0.72 -16.08
C MET A 177 -15.39 1.74 -17.03
N LYS A 178 -16.15 2.35 -17.97
CA LYS A 178 -15.60 3.39 -18.84
C LYS A 178 -15.41 4.69 -18.07
N GLU A 179 -16.36 5.04 -17.21
CA GLU A 179 -16.21 6.22 -16.33
C GLU A 179 -15.11 6.02 -15.29
N LEU A 180 -15.05 4.84 -14.66
CA LEU A 180 -13.98 4.51 -13.71
C LEU A 180 -12.60 4.49 -14.37
N GLY A 181 -12.49 4.03 -15.62
CA GLY A 181 -11.26 4.04 -16.40
C GLY A 181 -10.66 5.43 -16.61
N LYS A 182 -11.48 6.50 -16.61
CA LYS A 182 -10.98 7.89 -16.69
C LYS A 182 -10.16 8.31 -15.46
N MET A 183 -10.28 7.56 -14.37
CA MET A 183 -9.56 7.78 -13.11
C MET A 183 -8.41 6.78 -12.90
N GLY A 184 -8.05 6.04 -13.95
CA GLY A 184 -6.99 5.03 -13.87
C GLY A 184 -7.41 3.73 -13.21
N ILE A 185 -8.73 3.45 -13.12
CA ILE A 185 -9.24 2.20 -12.57
C ILE A 185 -9.43 1.20 -13.71
N ASP A 186 -8.70 0.09 -13.68
CA ASP A 186 -8.66 -0.92 -14.75
C ASP A 186 -9.23 -2.27 -14.30
N GLU A 187 -10.00 -2.91 -15.18
CA GLU A 187 -10.62 -4.21 -14.92
C GLU A 187 -9.58 -5.32 -14.68
N ALA A 188 -8.47 -5.35 -15.43
CA ALA A 188 -7.47 -6.40 -15.27
C ALA A 188 -6.73 -6.26 -13.93
N SER A 189 -6.46 -5.03 -13.50
CA SER A 189 -5.92 -4.74 -12.17
C SER A 189 -6.90 -5.11 -11.04
N LEU A 190 -8.18 -4.77 -11.17
CA LEU A 190 -9.21 -5.13 -10.20
C LEU A 190 -9.37 -6.65 -10.04
N LYS A 191 -9.27 -7.41 -11.13
CA LYS A 191 -9.26 -8.89 -11.09
C LYS A 191 -8.06 -9.41 -10.29
N LYS A 192 -6.86 -8.85 -10.47
CA LYS A 192 -5.68 -9.19 -9.66
C LYS A 192 -5.87 -8.82 -8.19
N ALA A 193 -6.60 -7.73 -7.92
CA ALA A 193 -7.00 -7.32 -6.57
C ALA A 193 -8.09 -8.22 -5.95
N GLY A 194 -8.55 -9.26 -6.66
CA GLY A 194 -9.53 -10.22 -6.17
C GLY A 194 -10.98 -9.73 -6.23
N VAL A 195 -11.29 -8.80 -7.15
CA VAL A 195 -12.68 -8.45 -7.47
C VAL A 195 -13.28 -9.54 -8.36
N ASP A 196 -14.42 -10.10 -7.94
CA ASP A 196 -15.16 -11.08 -8.74
C ASP A 196 -16.09 -10.40 -9.74
N PHE A 197 -15.69 -10.39 -11.01
CA PHE A 197 -16.47 -9.81 -12.10
C PHE A 197 -17.71 -10.63 -12.49
N ASN A 198 -17.88 -11.87 -12.00
CA ASN A 198 -19.11 -12.63 -12.26
C ASN A 198 -20.33 -12.01 -11.57
N GLY A 199 -20.10 -11.32 -10.44
CA GLY A 199 -21.09 -10.56 -9.69
C GLY A 199 -21.29 -9.11 -10.17
N ILE A 200 -20.66 -8.71 -11.28
CA ILE A 200 -20.65 -7.32 -11.77
C ILE A 200 -21.24 -7.28 -13.18
N ASN A 201 -22.23 -6.41 -13.37
CA ASN A 201 -22.69 -6.02 -14.69
C ASN A 201 -21.92 -4.75 -15.12
N THR A 202 -21.26 -4.80 -16.26
CA THR A 202 -20.55 -3.64 -16.85
C THR A 202 -21.32 -3.02 -18.02
N THR A 203 -22.42 -3.66 -18.44
CA THR A 203 -23.36 -3.13 -19.42
C THR A 203 -24.49 -2.41 -18.69
N PRO A 204 -24.85 -1.19 -19.11
CA PRO A 204 -25.94 -0.46 -18.48
C PRO A 204 -27.21 -1.32 -18.42
N PRO A 205 -27.89 -1.40 -17.27
CA PRO A 205 -29.19 -2.06 -17.20
C PRO A 205 -30.15 -1.39 -18.18
N LYS A 206 -31.03 -2.17 -18.83
CA LYS A 206 -32.18 -1.59 -19.56
C LYS A 206 -32.98 -0.79 -18.56
N GLN A 207 -32.99 0.54 -18.72
CA GLN A 207 -33.63 1.47 -17.80
C GLN A 207 -35.07 1.05 -17.50
N ALA A 208 -35.38 0.79 -16.22
CA ALA A 208 -36.64 1.27 -15.68
C ALA A 208 -36.51 2.80 -15.60
N ALA A 209 -37.59 3.51 -15.93
CA ALA A 209 -37.64 4.96 -15.97
C ALA A 209 -36.97 5.60 -14.74
N PRO A 210 -36.36 6.80 -14.87
CA PRO A 210 -35.73 7.49 -13.75
C PRO A 210 -36.70 7.54 -12.57
N ASN A 211 -36.26 7.04 -11.41
CA ASN A 211 -36.99 7.19 -10.16
C ASN A 211 -37.29 8.67 -9.97
N GLN A 212 -38.58 8.99 -9.82
CA GLN A 212 -39.01 10.29 -9.34
C GLN A 212 -38.30 10.58 -8.01
N PRO A 213 -37.83 11.82 -7.78
CA PRO A 213 -37.38 12.21 -6.46
C PRO A 213 -38.50 11.95 -5.46
N ALA A 214 -38.14 11.44 -4.27
CA ALA A 214 -39.05 11.40 -3.14
C ALA A 214 -39.72 12.77 -2.96
N ALA A 215 -40.98 12.78 -2.54
CA ALA A 215 -41.80 13.99 -2.41
C ALA A 215 -40.99 15.13 -1.79
N PRO A 216 -41.06 16.36 -2.36
CA PRO A 216 -40.22 17.45 -1.91
C PRO A 216 -40.46 17.67 -0.43
N GLU A 217 -39.40 17.53 0.38
CA GLU A 217 -39.30 18.30 1.62
C GLU A 217 -39.67 19.73 1.23
N THR A 218 -40.64 20.32 1.93
CA THR A 218 -40.99 21.73 1.67
C THR A 218 -39.71 22.56 1.70
N ALA A 219 -39.63 23.62 0.90
CA ALA A 219 -38.44 24.47 0.88
C ALA A 219 -38.03 24.87 2.30
N ASP A 220 -39.01 25.07 3.20
CA ASP A 220 -38.81 25.35 4.62
C ASP A 220 -38.21 24.19 5.41
N GLN A 221 -38.56 22.94 5.12
CA GLN A 221 -37.98 21.75 5.77
C GLN A 221 -36.56 21.45 5.27
N LEU A 222 -36.32 21.60 3.97
CA LEU A 222 -34.99 21.42 3.38
C LEU A 222 -34.05 22.53 3.88
N GLN A 223 -34.55 23.76 3.95
CA GLN A 223 -33.83 24.91 4.50
C GLN A 223 -33.57 24.72 5.99
N ALA A 224 -34.56 24.37 6.81
CA ALA A 224 -34.37 24.15 8.25
C ALA A 224 -33.39 23.00 8.55
N ARG A 225 -33.39 21.95 7.74
CA ARG A 225 -32.44 20.83 7.87
C ARG A 225 -31.04 21.22 7.43
N MET A 226 -30.91 21.96 6.33
CA MET A 226 -29.64 22.51 5.87
C MET A 226 -29.07 23.51 6.88
N ASP A 227 -29.90 24.38 7.45
CA ASP A 227 -29.51 25.36 8.47
C ASP A 227 -29.09 24.65 9.76
N ALA A 228 -29.84 23.64 10.22
CA ALA A 228 -29.45 22.85 11.38
C ALA A 228 -28.16 22.04 11.16
N MET A 229 -27.90 21.58 9.95
CA MET A 229 -26.66 20.89 9.57
C MET A 229 -25.49 21.87 9.47
N LEU A 230 -25.70 23.04 8.87
CA LEU A 230 -24.70 24.10 8.75
C LEU A 230 -24.35 24.69 10.12
N ASP A 231 -25.31 24.85 11.02
CA ASP A 231 -25.06 25.27 12.40
C ASP A 231 -24.22 24.24 13.17
N ARG A 232 -24.49 22.94 12.99
CA ARG A 232 -23.68 21.87 13.61
C ARG A 232 -22.25 21.84 13.05
N ILE A 233 -22.11 21.99 11.73
CA ILE A 233 -20.81 22.08 11.05
C ILE A 233 -20.05 23.34 11.49
N ASN A 234 -20.72 24.48 11.60
CA ASN A 234 -20.11 25.74 12.02
C ASN A 234 -19.67 25.69 13.49
N ARG A 235 -20.48 25.09 14.39
CA ARG A 235 -20.08 24.86 15.79
C ARG A 235 -18.88 23.91 15.91
N SER A 236 -18.86 22.85 15.10
CA SER A 236 -17.73 21.92 15.04
C SER A 236 -16.46 22.62 14.54
N LEU A 237 -16.55 23.37 13.44
CA LEU A 237 -15.44 24.14 12.87
C LEU A 237 -14.93 25.21 13.85
N GLU A 238 -15.81 25.85 14.61
CA GLU A 238 -15.40 26.84 15.60
C GLU A 238 -14.71 26.19 16.80
N ALA A 239 -15.20 25.05 17.28
CA ALA A 239 -14.53 24.25 18.31
C ALA A 239 -13.13 23.79 17.87
N TYR A 240 -12.98 23.38 16.60
CA TYR A 240 -11.67 23.06 16.02
C TYR A 240 -10.76 24.28 15.85
N ARG A 241 -11.30 25.45 15.48
CA ARG A 241 -10.52 26.71 15.38
C ARG A 241 -10.04 27.21 16.74
N GLN A 242 -10.82 27.00 17.78
CA GLN A 242 -10.48 27.40 19.14
C GLN A 242 -9.65 26.34 19.89
N ASN A 243 -9.43 25.18 19.26
CA ASN A 243 -8.71 24.03 19.82
C ASN A 243 -9.29 23.57 21.17
N ASP A 244 -10.61 23.69 21.33
CA ASP A 244 -11.34 23.32 22.54
C ASP A 244 -11.68 21.83 22.50
N ALA A 245 -10.85 21.03 23.16
CA ALA A 245 -10.96 19.58 23.20
C ALA A 245 -12.25 19.07 23.87
N GLU A 246 -12.93 19.88 24.69
CA GLU A 246 -14.19 19.50 25.34
C GLU A 246 -15.37 19.77 24.41
N ALA A 247 -15.37 20.93 23.73
CA ALA A 247 -16.35 21.26 22.70
C ALA A 247 -16.27 20.32 21.48
N ILE A 248 -15.07 19.91 21.07
CA ILE A 248 -14.86 18.90 20.01
C ILE A 248 -15.45 17.55 20.41
N ARG A 249 -15.24 17.11 21.65
CA ARG A 249 -15.78 15.85 22.16
C ARG A 249 -17.30 15.89 22.31
N ALA A 250 -17.87 16.99 22.80
CA ALA A 250 -19.32 17.17 22.88
C ALA A 250 -19.99 17.19 21.49
N ALA A 251 -19.40 17.88 20.51
CA ALA A 251 -19.90 17.90 19.14
C ALA A 251 -19.87 16.52 18.47
N ASN A 252 -18.81 15.73 18.72
CA ASN A 252 -18.70 14.36 18.23
C ASN A 252 -19.66 13.41 18.96
N ALA A 253 -19.86 13.58 20.26
CA ALA A 253 -20.80 12.79 21.07
C ALA A 253 -22.27 13.03 20.68
N GLU A 254 -22.66 14.26 20.34
CA GLU A 254 -24.01 14.56 19.80
C GLU A 254 -24.27 13.87 18.46
N MET A 255 -23.24 13.72 17.59
CA MET A 255 -23.38 12.98 16.33
C MET A 255 -23.51 11.47 16.53
N ILE A 256 -22.90 10.91 17.58
CA ILE A 256 -22.94 9.48 17.93
C ILE A 256 -24.25 9.13 18.67
N ALA A 257 -24.68 9.94 19.64
CA ALA A 257 -25.89 9.72 20.44
C ALA A 257 -27.19 9.81 19.62
N ALA A 258 -27.15 10.43 18.44
CA ALA A 258 -28.29 10.51 17.52
C ALA A 258 -28.64 9.18 16.82
N SER A 259 -27.87 8.10 17.01
CA SER A 259 -28.16 6.80 16.37
C SER A 259 -27.61 5.60 17.14
N PRO A 260 -28.47 4.70 17.69
CA PRO A 260 -28.07 3.42 18.28
C PRO A 260 -27.30 2.48 17.30
N ALA A 261 -27.36 2.75 15.99
CA ALA A 261 -26.57 2.03 14.99
C ALA A 261 -25.08 2.43 15.00
N ALA A 262 -24.74 3.65 15.45
CA ALA A 262 -23.37 4.14 15.53
C ALA A 262 -22.56 3.44 16.63
N GLU A 263 -23.19 3.12 17.77
CA GLU A 263 -22.58 2.36 18.88
C GLU A 263 -22.22 0.92 18.46
N LYS A 264 -23.13 0.25 17.75
CA LYS A 264 -22.90 -1.10 17.22
C LYS A 264 -21.86 -1.10 16.09
N MET A 265 -21.78 -0.03 15.31
CA MET A 265 -20.76 0.14 14.26
C MET A 265 -19.35 0.33 14.81
N LEU A 266 -19.17 0.92 15.99
CA LEU A 266 -17.87 1.03 16.66
C LEU A 266 -17.36 -0.36 17.07
N ALA A 267 -18.22 -1.19 17.66
CA ALA A 267 -17.89 -2.57 18.02
C ALA A 267 -17.56 -3.45 16.79
N ASP A 268 -18.29 -3.26 15.68
CA ASP A 268 -18.01 -3.97 14.42
C ASP A 268 -16.71 -3.48 13.75
N HIS A 269 -16.32 -2.21 13.94
CA HIS A 269 -15.07 -1.63 13.45
C HIS A 269 -13.85 -2.13 14.23
N ASP A 270 -13.96 -2.24 15.56
CA ASP A 270 -12.92 -2.83 16.40
C ASP A 270 -12.70 -4.30 16.00
N THR A 271 -13.79 -5.05 15.78
CA THR A 271 -13.72 -6.45 15.32
C THR A 271 -13.05 -6.59 13.94
N PHE A 272 -13.30 -5.67 13.02
CA PHE A 272 -12.69 -5.68 11.68
C PHE A 272 -11.21 -5.27 11.70
N THR A 273 -10.85 -4.28 12.52
CA THR A 273 -9.47 -3.86 12.72
C THR A 273 -8.65 -4.97 13.39
N GLU A 274 -9.26 -5.67 14.35
CA GLU A 274 -8.71 -6.88 14.96
C GLU A 274 -8.51 -7.99 13.92
N ALA A 275 -9.44 -8.17 12.97
CA ALA A 275 -9.31 -9.16 11.91
C ALA A 275 -8.17 -8.83 10.92
N LEU A 276 -7.99 -7.55 10.56
CA LEU A 276 -6.88 -7.12 9.71
C LEU A 276 -5.52 -7.29 10.41
N ARG A 277 -5.49 -6.98 11.71
CA ARG A 277 -4.32 -7.22 12.57
C ARG A 277 -4.02 -8.72 12.68
N GLN A 278 -5.05 -9.55 12.88
CA GLN A 278 -4.90 -11.00 12.90
C GLN A 278 -4.40 -11.55 11.57
N GLN A 279 -4.83 -11.00 10.44
CA GLN A 279 -4.32 -11.37 9.12
C GLN A 279 -2.84 -10.99 8.96
N GLN A 280 -2.44 -9.77 9.35
CA GLN A 280 -1.04 -9.38 9.35
C GLN A 280 -0.21 -10.24 10.30
N GLU A 281 -0.71 -10.56 11.49
CA GLU A 281 -0.05 -11.47 12.43
C GLU A 281 0.04 -12.90 11.88
N GLN A 282 -0.95 -13.34 11.11
CA GLN A 282 -0.93 -14.65 10.45
C GLN A 282 0.10 -14.68 9.32
N GLU A 283 0.17 -13.63 8.49
CA GLU A 283 1.19 -13.50 7.45
C GLU A 283 2.61 -13.36 8.04
N ASN A 284 2.76 -12.58 9.12
CA ASN A 284 4.04 -12.45 9.82
C ASN A 284 4.47 -13.76 10.48
N ARG A 285 3.51 -14.58 10.93
CA ARG A 285 3.79 -15.96 11.36
C ARG A 285 4.20 -16.83 10.18
N LEU A 286 3.42 -16.89 9.11
CA LEU A 286 3.67 -17.72 7.93
C LEU A 286 5.02 -17.41 7.26
N TYR A 287 5.35 -16.13 7.13
CA TYR A 287 6.58 -15.64 6.50
C TYR A 287 7.57 -15.18 7.56
N SER A 288 7.89 -16.08 8.49
CA SER A 288 8.95 -15.91 9.50
C SER A 288 10.04 -16.95 9.30
N LEU A 289 11.23 -16.66 9.81
CA LEU A 289 12.38 -17.56 9.75
C LEU A 289 12.05 -18.96 10.32
N GLU A 290 11.29 -19.03 11.41
CA GLU A 290 10.90 -20.28 12.07
C GLU A 290 10.10 -21.23 11.16
N ASN A 291 9.38 -20.69 10.18
CA ASN A 291 8.57 -21.44 9.22
C ASN A 291 9.29 -21.65 7.87
N MET A 292 10.55 -21.23 7.74
CA MET A 292 11.35 -21.53 6.56
C MET A 292 11.88 -22.98 6.61
N PRO A 293 12.20 -23.60 5.47
CA PRO A 293 12.84 -24.91 5.45
C PRO A 293 14.14 -24.95 6.27
N GLU A 294 14.46 -26.06 6.92
CA GLU A 294 15.64 -26.18 7.81
C GLU A 294 16.94 -25.72 7.15
N ARG A 295 17.13 -26.04 5.86
CA ARG A 295 18.30 -25.58 5.10
C ARG A 295 18.32 -24.05 4.97
N ALA A 296 17.17 -23.40 4.78
CA ALA A 296 17.09 -21.95 4.73
C ALA A 296 17.40 -21.33 6.10
N GLN A 297 16.91 -21.91 7.19
CA GLN A 297 17.21 -21.44 8.55
C GLN A 297 18.72 -21.53 8.87
N MET A 298 19.36 -22.62 8.46
CA MET A 298 20.79 -22.82 8.62
C MET A 298 21.60 -21.80 7.81
N LEU A 299 21.27 -21.63 6.53
CA LEU A 299 21.90 -20.63 5.67
C LEU A 299 21.71 -19.23 6.25
N HIS A 300 20.50 -18.88 6.68
CA HIS A 300 20.19 -17.60 7.31
C HIS A 300 21.08 -17.32 8.51
N SER A 301 21.21 -18.30 9.42
CA SER A 301 22.02 -18.16 10.64
C SER A 301 23.50 -17.94 10.31
N ARG A 302 24.06 -18.73 9.38
CA ARG A 302 25.47 -18.62 8.97
C ARG A 302 25.76 -17.31 8.24
N ILE A 303 24.85 -16.89 7.36
CA ILE A 303 24.94 -15.61 6.66
C ILE A 303 24.84 -14.46 7.65
N HIS A 304 23.92 -14.53 8.62
CA HIS A 304 23.77 -13.50 9.65
C HIS A 304 25.05 -13.28 10.44
N GLU A 305 25.66 -14.37 10.91
CA GLU A 305 26.93 -14.33 11.66
C GLU A 305 28.05 -13.70 10.83
N LYS A 306 28.30 -14.23 9.62
CA LYS A 306 29.36 -13.74 8.73
C LYS A 306 29.12 -12.31 8.29
N PHE A 307 27.88 -11.95 7.96
CA PHE A 307 27.56 -10.62 7.48
C PHE A 307 27.66 -9.57 8.57
N THR A 308 27.19 -9.89 9.78
CA THR A 308 27.32 -8.98 10.93
C THR A 308 28.78 -8.75 11.28
N ALA A 309 29.61 -9.81 11.29
CA ALA A 309 31.05 -9.68 11.48
C ALA A 309 31.71 -8.83 10.39
N TYR A 310 31.36 -9.07 9.12
CA TYR A 310 31.87 -8.31 7.98
C TYR A 310 31.50 -6.81 8.06
N VAL A 311 30.25 -6.50 8.39
CA VAL A 311 29.77 -5.11 8.57
C VAL A 311 30.54 -4.41 9.68
N GLN A 312 30.82 -5.10 10.79
CA GLN A 312 31.60 -4.57 11.91
C GLN A 312 33.08 -4.38 11.55
N GLU A 313 33.72 -5.38 10.95
CA GLU A 313 35.15 -5.34 10.58
C GLU A 313 35.44 -4.24 9.55
N HIS A 314 34.53 -4.04 8.59
CA HIS A 314 34.68 -3.07 7.53
C HIS A 314 33.98 -1.72 7.80
N ASN A 315 33.41 -1.51 8.99
CA ASN A 315 32.67 -0.30 9.38
C ASN A 315 31.60 0.11 8.34
N LEU A 316 30.84 -0.85 7.82
CA LEU A 316 29.81 -0.57 6.82
C LEU A 316 28.57 0.07 7.45
N PRO A 317 27.92 1.04 6.78
CA PRO A 317 26.83 1.83 7.35
C PRO A 317 25.47 1.10 7.30
N TYR A 318 25.40 -0.11 7.84
CA TYR A 318 24.15 -0.87 7.94
C TYR A 318 23.42 -0.59 9.25
N THR A 319 22.10 -0.41 9.17
CA THR A 319 21.21 -0.46 10.34
C THR A 319 20.91 -1.91 10.70
N GLU A 320 20.55 -2.21 11.95
CA GLU A 320 20.15 -3.56 12.38
C GLU A 320 19.08 -4.17 11.47
N ARG A 321 18.01 -3.43 11.16
CA ARG A 321 16.98 -3.84 10.20
C ARG A 321 17.53 -4.04 8.78
N GLY A 322 18.49 -3.23 8.38
CA GLY A 322 19.16 -3.38 7.08
C GLY A 322 19.98 -4.67 7.01
N ILE A 323 20.64 -5.05 8.10
CA ILE A 323 21.34 -6.33 8.23
C ILE A 323 20.33 -7.46 8.08
N GLN A 324 19.26 -7.46 8.88
CA GLN A 324 18.24 -8.51 8.85
C GLN A 324 17.60 -8.68 7.47
N ASN A 325 17.16 -7.58 6.85
CA ASN A 325 16.63 -7.56 5.49
C ASN A 325 17.62 -8.13 4.46
N SER A 326 18.88 -7.70 4.53
CA SER A 326 19.92 -8.17 3.62
C SER A 326 20.24 -9.66 3.80
N VAL A 327 20.27 -10.15 5.05
CA VAL A 327 20.45 -11.56 5.37
C VAL A 327 19.31 -12.39 4.79
N ALA A 328 18.05 -11.99 5.00
CA ALA A 328 16.90 -12.71 4.45
C ALA A 328 16.94 -12.76 2.92
N ALA A 329 17.28 -11.65 2.26
CA ALA A 329 17.37 -11.56 0.80
C ALA A 329 18.47 -12.46 0.21
N ILE A 330 19.70 -12.39 0.75
CA ILE A 330 20.80 -13.24 0.24
C ILE A 330 20.59 -14.71 0.63
N THR A 331 19.88 -15.00 1.72
CA THR A 331 19.44 -16.36 2.08
C THR A 331 18.50 -16.92 1.03
N ALA A 332 17.50 -16.15 0.60
CA ALA A 332 16.54 -16.58 -0.42
C ALA A 332 17.25 -16.93 -1.74
N GLU A 333 18.18 -16.08 -2.19
CA GLU A 333 18.97 -16.32 -3.39
C GLU A 333 19.92 -17.52 -3.23
N ALA A 334 20.63 -17.63 -2.11
CA ALA A 334 21.50 -18.77 -1.82
C ALA A 334 20.72 -20.10 -1.81
N TYR A 335 19.50 -20.06 -1.25
CA TYR A 335 18.59 -21.19 -1.23
C TYR A 335 18.14 -21.59 -2.63
N ALA A 336 17.74 -20.61 -3.47
CA ALA A 336 17.34 -20.84 -4.85
C ALA A 336 18.49 -21.41 -5.71
N LYS A 337 19.73 -21.00 -5.43
CA LYS A 337 20.95 -21.53 -6.05
C LYS A 337 21.41 -22.88 -5.49
N LYS A 338 20.65 -23.46 -4.55
CA LYS A 338 20.91 -24.78 -3.95
C LYS A 338 22.27 -24.86 -3.23
N LEU A 339 22.73 -23.73 -2.67
CA LEU A 339 23.86 -23.73 -1.76
C LEU A 339 23.46 -24.52 -0.51
N SER A 340 24.39 -25.32 -0.01
CA SER A 340 24.19 -26.08 1.23
C SER A 340 24.99 -25.51 2.40
N ASP A 341 25.95 -24.63 2.11
CA ASP A 341 26.77 -23.95 3.09
C ASP A 341 27.31 -22.63 2.51
N ILE A 342 27.94 -21.81 3.35
CA ILE A 342 28.54 -20.52 3.03
C ILE A 342 29.94 -20.47 3.63
N ASP A 343 30.94 -20.40 2.76
CA ASP A 343 32.35 -20.31 3.16
C ASP A 343 32.80 -18.85 3.19
N ASP A 344 32.48 -18.10 2.13
CA ASP A 344 32.85 -16.69 1.98
C ASP A 344 31.63 -15.78 1.82
N LEU A 345 31.76 -14.56 2.35
CA LEU A 345 30.82 -13.47 2.16
C LEU A 345 31.60 -12.19 1.85
N VAL A 346 31.17 -11.45 0.82
CA VAL A 346 31.79 -10.18 0.42
C VAL A 346 30.72 -9.16 0.04
N VAL A 347 30.90 -7.92 0.47
CA VAL A 347 30.18 -6.76 -0.07
C VAL A 347 31.13 -5.96 -0.94
N ASN A 348 30.84 -5.86 -2.24
CA ASN A 348 31.63 -5.06 -3.17
C ASN A 348 30.77 -4.56 -4.32
N ASN A 349 31.04 -3.35 -4.82
CA ASN A 349 30.37 -2.75 -5.98
C ASN A 349 28.83 -2.80 -5.90
N GLY A 350 28.27 -2.51 -4.72
CA GLY A 350 26.81 -2.55 -4.48
C GLY A 350 26.20 -3.96 -4.47
N ARG A 351 27.01 -5.02 -4.39
CA ARG A 351 26.55 -6.41 -4.31
C ARG A 351 26.94 -7.04 -2.99
N LEU A 352 25.97 -7.67 -2.35
CA LEU A 352 26.20 -8.63 -1.26
C LEU A 352 26.26 -10.01 -1.88
N SER A 353 27.40 -10.68 -1.76
CA SER A 353 27.65 -11.99 -2.38
C SER A 353 28.08 -13.02 -1.36
N VAL A 354 27.63 -14.26 -1.55
CA VAL A 354 28.03 -15.42 -0.78
C VAL A 354 28.51 -16.54 -1.69
N LYS A 355 29.49 -17.31 -1.22
CA LYS A 355 30.11 -18.39 -2.00
C LYS A 355 30.29 -19.63 -1.15
N GLN A 356 30.13 -20.78 -1.79
CA GLN A 356 30.47 -22.10 -1.25
C GLN A 356 31.67 -22.68 -2.02
N GLU A 357 32.72 -23.10 -1.33
CA GLU A 357 33.91 -23.71 -1.91
C GLU A 357 33.71 -25.21 -2.20
N GLY A 358 34.43 -25.76 -3.19
CA GLY A 358 34.43 -27.20 -3.48
C GLY A 358 33.33 -27.74 -4.42
N ARG A 359 32.44 -26.90 -4.98
CA ARG A 359 31.52 -27.28 -6.08
C ARG A 359 31.86 -26.56 -7.39
N VAL A 360 31.85 -27.28 -8.52
CA VAL A 360 32.08 -26.77 -9.89
C VAL A 360 31.04 -25.69 -10.25
N VAL A 361 31.47 -24.64 -10.98
CA VAL A 361 30.70 -23.54 -11.62
C VAL A 361 29.25 -23.36 -11.14
N GLY A 362 28.99 -22.31 -10.34
CA GLY A 362 27.63 -21.92 -9.89
C GLY A 362 27.43 -21.82 -8.38
N SER A 363 28.47 -22.07 -7.58
CA SER A 363 28.45 -22.05 -6.11
C SER A 363 28.51 -20.63 -5.52
N TYR A 364 27.76 -19.70 -6.11
CA TYR A 364 27.71 -18.31 -5.67
C TYR A 364 26.29 -17.77 -5.80
N ALA A 365 25.91 -16.93 -4.84
CA ALA A 365 24.67 -16.17 -4.85
C ALA A 365 25.01 -14.70 -4.60
N TRP A 366 24.26 -13.79 -5.20
CA TRP A 366 24.45 -12.36 -4.98
C TRP A 366 23.12 -11.63 -5.05
N VAL A 367 23.01 -10.56 -4.27
CA VAL A 367 21.89 -9.62 -4.30
C VAL A 367 22.43 -8.20 -4.42
N ASP A 368 21.60 -7.30 -4.93
CA ASP A 368 21.86 -5.87 -4.83
C ASP A 368 21.78 -5.45 -3.35
N ALA A 369 22.86 -4.88 -2.83
CA ALA A 369 23.06 -4.61 -1.41
C ALA A 369 22.07 -3.56 -0.88
N ASP A 370 21.77 -2.52 -1.66
CA ASP A 370 20.87 -1.43 -1.27
C ASP A 370 19.41 -1.87 -1.34
N LYS A 371 19.04 -2.59 -2.41
CA LYS A 371 17.72 -3.20 -2.55
C LYS A 371 17.49 -4.19 -1.42
N ALA A 372 18.44 -5.10 -1.18
CA ALA A 372 18.34 -6.11 -0.14
C ALA A 372 18.18 -5.48 1.25
N ALA A 373 18.91 -4.42 1.59
CA ALA A 373 18.76 -3.73 2.87
C ALA A 373 17.39 -3.03 3.03
N SER A 374 16.69 -2.76 1.92
CA SER A 374 15.41 -2.04 1.89
C SER A 374 14.17 -2.93 1.78
N THR A 375 14.33 -4.15 1.29
CA THR A 375 13.25 -5.15 1.15
C THR A 375 12.93 -5.77 2.51
N PRO A 376 11.69 -5.71 3.01
CA PRO A 376 11.32 -6.38 4.26
C PRO A 376 11.57 -7.89 4.19
N GLU A 377 12.10 -8.47 5.26
CA GLU A 377 12.42 -9.90 5.36
C GLU A 377 11.28 -10.83 4.90
N ARG A 378 10.03 -10.47 5.24
CA ARG A 378 8.82 -11.20 4.82
C ARG A 378 8.76 -11.45 3.32
N GLU A 379 9.18 -10.49 2.49
CA GLU A 379 9.15 -10.68 1.03
C GLU A 379 10.23 -11.68 0.58
N SER A 380 11.41 -11.68 1.20
CA SER A 380 12.46 -12.67 0.92
C SER A 380 12.13 -14.07 1.47
N PHE A 381 11.39 -14.16 2.58
CA PHE A 381 10.86 -15.43 3.07
C PHE A 381 9.80 -16.03 2.13
N LYS A 382 8.96 -15.20 1.49
CA LYS A 382 8.08 -15.67 0.41
C LYS A 382 8.87 -16.23 -0.78
N GLU A 383 9.93 -15.53 -1.19
CA GLU A 383 10.80 -15.99 -2.28
C GLU A 383 11.47 -17.33 -1.94
N THR A 384 11.86 -17.52 -0.67
CA THR A 384 12.42 -18.79 -0.18
C THR A 384 11.43 -19.94 -0.27
N LEU A 385 10.17 -19.74 0.15
CA LEU A 385 9.12 -20.75 0.03
C LEU A 385 8.76 -21.04 -1.44
N LEU A 386 8.77 -20.03 -2.30
CA LEU A 386 8.57 -20.20 -3.73
C LEU A 386 9.71 -21.02 -4.36
N ALA A 387 10.96 -20.74 -3.97
CA ALA A 387 12.11 -21.53 -4.38
C ALA A 387 11.99 -22.99 -3.94
N GLU A 388 11.51 -23.25 -2.72
CA GLU A 388 11.26 -24.61 -2.23
C GLU A 388 10.24 -25.36 -3.08
N GLN A 389 9.11 -24.74 -3.41
CA GLN A 389 8.10 -25.35 -4.28
C GLN A 389 8.66 -25.67 -5.66
N ASN A 390 9.51 -24.79 -6.22
CA ASN A 390 10.15 -25.04 -7.51
C ASN A 390 11.15 -26.20 -7.43
N LEU A 391 11.93 -26.28 -6.36
CA LEU A 391 12.87 -27.39 -6.13
C LEU A 391 12.15 -28.73 -5.98
N ALA A 392 11.03 -28.77 -5.26
CA ALA A 392 10.19 -29.96 -5.13
C ALA A 392 9.66 -30.44 -6.50
N ARG A 393 9.12 -29.52 -7.30
CA ARG A 393 8.65 -29.83 -8.66
C ARG A 393 9.76 -30.34 -9.58
N GLU A 394 10.95 -29.74 -9.52
CA GLU A 394 12.10 -30.23 -10.29
C GLU A 394 12.52 -31.64 -9.86
N ALA A 395 12.46 -31.95 -8.56
CA ALA A 395 12.78 -33.28 -8.04
C ALA A 395 11.77 -34.32 -8.55
N GLU A 396 10.47 -34.03 -8.50
CA GLU A 396 9.41 -34.87 -9.05
C GLU A 396 9.59 -35.12 -10.55
N GLN A 397 9.90 -34.07 -11.33
CA GLN A 397 10.16 -34.20 -12.77
C GLN A 397 11.38 -35.09 -13.06
N ARG A 398 12.46 -34.97 -12.28
CA ARG A 398 13.64 -35.82 -12.41
C ARG A 398 13.35 -37.27 -12.03
N GLU A 399 12.52 -37.50 -11.03
CA GLU A 399 12.12 -38.84 -10.62
C GLU A 399 11.26 -39.51 -11.70
N MET A 400 10.28 -38.79 -12.25
CA MET A 400 9.48 -39.26 -13.40
C MET A 400 10.37 -39.57 -14.61
N ALA A 401 11.36 -38.72 -14.91
CA ALA A 401 12.31 -38.96 -16.00
C ALA A 401 13.15 -40.23 -15.76
N ARG A 402 13.65 -40.44 -14.54
CA ARG A 402 14.40 -41.64 -14.16
C ARG A 402 13.54 -42.91 -14.27
N GLN A 403 12.28 -42.86 -13.84
CA GLN A 403 11.34 -44.00 -13.95
C GLN A 403 11.01 -44.31 -15.43
N ALA A 404 10.88 -43.29 -16.27
CA ALA A 404 10.68 -43.44 -17.71
C ALA A 404 11.92 -44.03 -18.42
N GLU A 405 13.13 -43.64 -18.04
CA GLU A 405 14.39 -44.21 -18.54
C GLU A 405 14.58 -45.67 -18.09
N GLN A 406 14.27 -45.99 -16.82
CA GLN A 406 14.33 -47.37 -16.32
C GLN A 406 13.32 -48.29 -17.02
N SER A 407 12.13 -47.77 -17.33
CA SER A 407 11.10 -48.50 -18.09
C SER A 407 11.47 -48.72 -19.56
N ARG A 408 12.21 -47.78 -20.18
CA ARG A 408 12.79 -47.94 -21.53
C ARG A 408 13.96 -48.94 -21.54
N GLY A 409 14.76 -48.99 -20.47
CA GLY A 409 15.88 -49.93 -20.34
C GLY A 409 15.44 -51.40 -20.22
N MET A 410 14.31 -51.68 -19.57
CA MET A 410 13.78 -53.06 -19.44
C MET A 410 13.06 -53.57 -20.70
N GLY A 411 12.69 -52.69 -21.64
CA GLY A 411 12.05 -53.07 -22.91
C GLY A 411 13.01 -53.54 -24.01
N MET A 412 14.33 -53.38 -23.82
CA MET A 412 15.38 -53.72 -24.80
C MET A 412 16.17 -54.99 -24.41
N SER A 413 15.72 -55.75 -23.42
CA SER A 413 16.33 -57.03 -22.98
C SER A 413 15.39 -58.24 -23.16
N ARG A 414 14.68 -58.32 -24.30
CA ARG A 414 13.99 -59.54 -24.74
C ARG A 414 14.47 -59.97 -26.10
#